data_AF-A0A7X7MHN6-F1
#
_entry.id   AF-A0A7X7MHN6-F1
#
_cell.length_a   1.000
_cell.length_b   1.000
_cell.length_c   1.000
_cell.angle_alpha   90.00
_cell.angle_beta   90.00
_cell.angle_gamma   90.00
#
_symmetry.space_group_name_H-M   'P 1'
#
loop_
_entity.id
_entity.type
_entity.pdbx_description
1 polymer ?
#
loop_
_entity_poly.entity_id
_entity_poly.type
_entity_poly.pdbx_seq_one_letter_code
_entity_poly.pdbx_strand_id
1 'polypeptide(L)'
;MKHVITDCRETALSILKPSRRELEHGLELHRDALVCEAYGFTPTGLMLRGMERGAITPNEFNYIFEQQIYVDYLEKPEWFAECQEAWEAAGVDAMLVNAGQECNHSATLLKRLANLSCLPDRYPQLYARATTVEGLQQARREGRKALILTTNGVPLCLEP
;
A
#
# COMPACT_ATOMS: atom_id res chain seq x y z
N MET A 1 7.52 -2.48 13.25
CA MET A 1 8.18 -2.41 11.91
C MET A 1 9.52 -1.65 11.88
N LYS A 2 9.72 -0.56 12.64
CA LYS A 2 10.96 0.24 12.65
C LYS A 2 12.27 -0.55 12.81
N HIS A 3 12.32 -1.53 13.72
CA HIS A 3 13.53 -2.32 13.96
C HIS A 3 13.99 -3.06 12.70
N VAL A 4 13.05 -3.64 11.92
CA VAL A 4 13.39 -4.37 10.68
C VAL A 4 14.01 -3.44 9.63
N ILE A 5 13.44 -2.24 9.43
CA ILE A 5 13.98 -1.28 8.46
C ILE A 5 15.37 -0.80 8.91
N THR A 6 15.55 -0.54 10.20
CA THR A 6 16.86 -0.18 10.77
C THR A 6 17.88 -1.29 10.57
N ASP A 7 17.55 -2.54 10.90
CA ASP A 7 18.46 -3.69 10.73
C ASP A 7 18.87 -3.87 9.26
N CYS A 8 17.91 -3.74 8.34
CA CYS A 8 18.18 -3.80 6.91
C CYS A 8 19.14 -2.69 6.48
N ARG A 9 18.95 -1.46 6.98
CA ARG A 9 19.82 -0.32 6.70
C ARG A 9 21.23 -0.54 7.26
N GLU A 10 21.35 -0.98 8.51
CA GLU A 10 22.65 -1.26 9.14
C GLU A 10 23.40 -2.37 8.41
N THR A 11 22.69 -3.44 8.05
CA THR A 11 23.23 -4.53 7.22
C THR A 11 23.75 -4.00 5.89
N ALA A 12 22.94 -3.21 5.17
CA ALA A 12 23.35 -2.62 3.90
C ALA A 12 24.59 -1.72 4.05
N LEU A 13 24.64 -0.87 5.08
CA LEU A 13 25.78 0.01 5.36
C LEU A 13 27.06 -0.79 5.65
N SER A 14 26.96 -1.90 6.39
CA SER A 14 28.09 -2.78 6.70
C SER A 14 28.71 -3.45 5.47
N ILE A 15 27.87 -3.73 4.45
CA ILE A 15 28.27 -4.40 3.20
C ILE A 15 28.80 -3.37 2.20
N LEU A 16 28.02 -2.31 1.94
CA LEU A 16 28.30 -1.32 0.91
C LEU A 16 29.41 -0.35 1.31
N LYS A 17 29.57 -0.07 2.61
CA LYS A 17 30.61 0.80 3.19
C LYS A 17 30.78 2.13 2.43
N PRO A 18 29.70 2.89 2.16
CA PRO A 18 29.83 4.17 1.48
C PRO A 18 30.62 5.14 2.37
N SER A 19 31.36 6.05 1.74
CA SER A 19 31.86 7.22 2.45
C SER A 19 30.69 8.07 2.96
N ARG A 20 30.94 8.90 3.98
CA ARG A 20 29.94 9.83 4.51
C ARG A 20 29.33 10.70 3.42
N ARG A 21 30.17 11.22 2.50
CA ARG A 21 29.73 12.07 1.39
C ARG A 21 28.80 11.32 0.43
N GLU A 22 29.11 10.07 0.10
CA GLU A 22 28.27 9.25 -0.78
C GLU A 22 26.93 8.93 -0.14
N LEU A 23 26.92 8.60 1.16
CA LEU A 23 25.70 8.34 1.90
C LEU A 23 24.81 9.60 1.98
N GLU A 24 25.39 10.73 2.37
CA GLU A 24 24.66 12.01 2.48
C GLU A 24 24.07 12.42 1.12
N HIS A 25 24.87 12.34 0.05
CA HIS A 25 24.44 12.69 -1.29
C HIS A 25 23.39 11.71 -1.84
N GLY A 26 23.54 10.40 -1.64
CA GLY A 26 22.55 9.41 -2.06
C GLY A 26 21.20 9.60 -1.36
N LEU A 27 21.21 9.92 -0.06
CA LEU A 27 20.00 10.21 0.70
C LEU A 27 19.37 11.55 0.29
N GLU A 28 20.17 12.55 -0.08
CA GLU A 28 19.70 13.81 -0.67
C GLU A 28 18.97 13.54 -2.00
N LEU A 29 19.60 12.84 -2.93
CA LEU A 29 18.99 12.48 -4.22
C LEU A 29 17.68 11.71 -4.03
N HIS A 30 17.62 10.77 -3.09
CA HIS A 30 16.42 10.02 -2.80
C HIS A 30 15.29 10.90 -2.24
N ARG A 31 15.62 11.83 -1.33
CA ARG A 31 14.63 12.79 -0.80
C ARG A 31 14.11 13.73 -1.87
N ASP A 32 14.93 14.12 -2.85
CA ASP A 32 14.53 15.07 -3.89
C ASP A 32 13.79 14.41 -5.05
N ALA A 33 14.04 13.13 -5.29
CA ALA A 33 13.35 12.35 -6.31
C ALA A 33 11.89 12.07 -5.92
N LEU A 34 11.01 12.02 -6.92
CA LEU A 34 9.70 11.40 -6.78
C LEU A 34 9.88 9.89 -6.97
N VAL A 35 9.77 9.13 -5.87
CA VAL A 35 10.03 7.69 -5.83
C VAL A 35 8.71 6.94 -6.04
N CYS A 36 8.66 6.15 -7.11
CA CYS A 36 7.50 5.34 -7.47
C CYS A 36 7.84 3.85 -7.43
N GLU A 37 7.14 3.09 -6.59
CA GLU A 37 7.18 1.63 -6.59
C GLU A 37 6.37 1.11 -7.79
N ALA A 38 7.02 0.37 -8.68
CA ALA A 38 6.46 -0.11 -9.94
C ALA A 38 5.50 -1.29 -9.76
N TYR A 39 5.59 -2.02 -8.65
CA TYR A 39 4.65 -3.08 -8.31
C TYR A 39 4.66 -3.33 -6.80
N GLY A 40 3.60 -2.91 -6.12
CA GLY A 40 3.52 -3.02 -4.67
C GLY A 40 2.16 -3.48 -4.15
N PHE A 41 2.18 -3.81 -2.87
CA PHE A 41 1.00 -4.03 -2.06
C PHE A 41 1.00 -2.96 -0.97
N THR A 42 -0.14 -2.30 -0.76
CA THR A 42 -0.28 -1.40 0.38
C THR A 42 -0.06 -2.20 1.67
N PRO A 43 0.38 -1.56 2.77
CA PRO A 43 0.37 -2.20 4.07
C PRO A 43 -1.01 -2.81 4.38
N THR A 44 -1.02 -3.90 5.14
CA THR A 44 -2.24 -4.63 5.49
C THR A 44 -2.28 -4.89 7.00
N GLY A 45 -3.48 -4.98 7.58
CA GLY A 45 -3.64 -5.33 9.00
C GLY A 45 -4.94 -6.11 9.26
N LEU A 46 -4.93 -7.04 10.22
CA LEU A 46 -6.08 -7.93 10.41
C LEU A 46 -6.87 -7.61 11.70
N MET A 47 -8.10 -7.12 11.54
CA MET A 47 -8.97 -6.70 12.64
C MET A 47 -9.82 -7.82 13.27
N LEU A 48 -10.08 -8.91 12.54
CA LEU A 48 -10.94 -10.05 12.92
C LEU A 48 -12.37 -9.69 13.41
N ARG A 49 -12.88 -8.49 13.14
CA ARG A 49 -14.21 -8.07 13.61
C ARG A 49 -15.31 -8.84 12.86
N GLY A 50 -16.31 -9.36 13.56
CA GLY A 50 -17.44 -10.06 12.93
C GLY A 50 -17.09 -11.40 12.27
N MET A 51 -15.96 -12.02 12.64
CA MET A 51 -15.49 -13.30 12.10
C MET A 51 -15.73 -14.49 13.03
N GLU A 52 -16.87 -14.52 13.72
CA GLU A 52 -17.20 -15.60 14.64
C GLU A 52 -17.47 -16.90 13.88
N ARG A 53 -16.72 -17.96 14.20
CA ARG A 53 -16.87 -19.28 13.55
C ARG A 53 -18.28 -19.81 13.78
N GLY A 54 -18.99 -20.12 12.69
CA GLY A 54 -20.35 -20.65 12.71
C GLY A 54 -21.45 -19.60 12.50
N ALA A 55 -21.12 -18.30 12.53
CA ALA A 55 -22.08 -17.22 12.28
C ALA A 55 -22.08 -16.74 10.82
N ILE A 56 -21.07 -17.11 10.02
CA ILE A 56 -20.87 -16.64 8.65
C ILE A 56 -20.44 -17.79 7.74
N THR A 57 -20.84 -17.70 6.48
CA THR A 57 -20.40 -18.60 5.39
C THR A 57 -18.96 -18.30 4.97
N PRO A 58 -18.28 -19.24 4.28
CA PRO A 58 -16.93 -18.99 3.73
C PRO A 58 -16.86 -17.77 2.80
N ASN A 59 -17.91 -17.50 2.04
CA ASN A 59 -17.97 -16.33 1.15
C ASN A 59 -18.09 -15.03 1.94
N GLU A 60 -18.92 -15.00 2.99
CA GLU A 60 -19.02 -13.84 3.89
C GLU A 60 -17.71 -13.61 4.66
N PHE A 61 -17.03 -14.68 5.09
CA PHE A 61 -15.70 -14.58 5.68
C PHE A 61 -14.71 -13.91 4.73
N ASN A 62 -14.60 -14.37 3.49
CA ASN A 62 -13.73 -13.76 2.48
C ASN A 62 -14.14 -12.31 2.15
N TYR A 63 -15.43 -12.01 2.21
CA TYR A 63 -15.93 -10.65 2.05
C TYR A 63 -15.38 -9.71 3.11
N ILE A 64 -15.63 -10.04 4.38
CA ILE A 64 -15.22 -9.27 5.55
C ILE A 64 -13.69 -9.21 5.67
N PHE A 65 -13.01 -10.34 5.40
CA PHE A 65 -11.57 -10.45 5.50
C PHE A 65 -10.85 -9.46 4.58
N GLU A 66 -11.20 -9.43 3.30
CA GLU A 66 -10.53 -8.54 2.35
C GLU A 66 -10.73 -7.06 2.70
N GLN A 67 -11.92 -6.67 3.12
CA GLN A 67 -12.15 -5.28 3.52
C GLN A 67 -11.32 -4.91 4.76
N GLN A 68 -11.21 -5.81 5.73
CA GLN A 68 -10.43 -5.56 6.94
C GLN A 68 -8.94 -5.44 6.65
N ILE A 69 -8.38 -6.36 5.84
CA ILE A 69 -6.94 -6.36 5.55
C ILE A 69 -6.48 -5.13 4.78
N TYR A 70 -7.32 -4.59 3.88
CA TYR A 70 -6.93 -3.48 3.03
C TYR A 70 -7.40 -2.13 3.52
N VAL A 71 -8.53 -2.04 4.22
CA VAL A 71 -9.19 -0.76 4.53
C VAL A 71 -9.35 -0.59 6.04
N ASP A 72 -10.14 -1.44 6.69
CA ASP A 72 -10.63 -1.13 8.05
C ASP A 72 -9.53 -1.18 9.12
N TYR A 73 -8.39 -1.81 8.86
CA TYR A 73 -7.26 -1.86 9.81
C TYR A 73 -6.73 -0.47 10.17
N LEU A 74 -6.85 0.50 9.27
CA LEU A 74 -6.43 1.88 9.50
C LEU A 74 -7.37 2.66 10.42
N GLU A 75 -8.50 2.09 10.83
CA GLU A 75 -9.32 2.67 11.92
C GLU A 75 -8.59 2.66 13.27
N LYS A 76 -7.67 1.72 13.47
CA LYS A 76 -6.84 1.66 14.68
C LYS A 76 -5.76 2.74 14.61
N PRO A 77 -5.78 3.76 15.50
CA PRO A 77 -4.81 4.85 15.46
C PRO A 77 -3.35 4.38 15.52
N GLU A 78 -3.08 3.32 16.28
CA GLU A 78 -1.76 2.72 16.41
C GLU A 78 -1.25 2.12 15.09
N TRP A 79 -2.12 1.47 14.33
CA TRP A 79 -1.75 0.86 13.04
C TRP A 79 -1.70 1.90 11.93
N PHE A 80 -2.56 2.93 12.01
CA PHE A 80 -2.47 4.09 11.14
C PHE A 80 -1.10 4.78 11.30
N ALA A 81 -0.68 5.06 12.54
CA ALA A 81 0.62 5.65 12.82
C ALA A 81 1.78 4.76 12.34
N GLU A 82 1.75 3.46 12.61
CA GLU A 82 2.78 2.53 12.12
C GLU A 82 2.83 2.48 10.58
N CYS A 83 1.68 2.57 9.91
CA CYS A 83 1.61 2.64 8.45
C CYS A 83 2.26 3.92 7.92
N GLN A 84 2.01 5.08 8.54
CA GLN A 84 2.66 6.35 8.19
C GLN A 84 4.17 6.28 8.37
N GLU A 85 4.63 5.71 9.48
CA GLU A 85 6.05 5.56 9.77
C GLU A 85 6.77 4.66 8.75
N ALA A 86 6.13 3.58 8.30
CA ALA A 86 6.69 2.70 7.28
C ALA A 86 6.82 3.40 5.93
N TRP A 87 5.79 4.14 5.53
CA TRP A 87 5.81 4.95 4.31
C TRP A 87 6.91 6.01 4.33
N GLU A 88 7.10 6.69 5.46
CA GLU A 88 8.17 7.67 5.64
C GLU A 88 9.56 7.01 5.61
N ALA A 89 9.72 5.90 6.35
CA ALA A 89 10.99 5.20 6.42
C ALA A 89 11.42 4.59 5.07
N ALA A 90 10.46 4.22 4.22
CA ALA A 90 10.69 3.70 2.87
C ALA A 90 11.04 4.80 1.85
N GLY A 91 10.66 6.06 2.11
CA GLY A 91 10.92 7.18 1.20
C GLY A 91 10.17 7.08 -0.13
N VAL A 92 9.08 6.31 -0.19
CA VAL A 92 8.26 6.14 -1.40
C VAL A 92 7.14 7.19 -1.42
N ASP A 93 6.90 7.80 -2.57
CA ASP A 93 5.81 8.77 -2.80
C ASP A 93 4.60 8.13 -3.44
N ALA A 94 4.83 7.18 -4.34
CA ALA A 94 3.79 6.58 -5.16
C ALA A 94 3.98 5.07 -5.28
N MET A 95 2.90 4.33 -5.44
CA MET A 95 2.92 2.88 -5.65
C MET A 95 1.90 2.46 -6.68
N LEU A 96 2.34 1.62 -7.62
CA LEU A 96 1.45 0.86 -8.50
C LEU A 96 0.92 -0.32 -7.71
N VAL A 97 -0.30 -0.17 -7.20
CA VAL A 97 -0.94 -1.17 -6.34
C VAL A 97 -1.70 -2.14 -7.20
N ASN A 98 -1.37 -3.42 -7.09
CA ASN A 98 -2.18 -4.46 -7.71
C ASN A 98 -3.55 -4.56 -7.03
N ALA A 99 -4.57 -4.05 -7.72
CA ALA A 99 -5.95 -4.12 -7.34
C ALA A 99 -6.69 -5.34 -7.91
N GLY A 100 -5.96 -6.26 -8.53
CA GLY A 100 -6.45 -7.56 -8.96
C GLY A 100 -6.21 -8.67 -7.93
N GLN A 101 -6.64 -9.86 -8.29
CA GLN A 101 -6.25 -11.13 -7.69
C GLN A 101 -5.75 -12.01 -8.83
N GLU A 102 -4.94 -13.03 -8.54
CA GLU A 102 -4.49 -14.01 -9.54
C GLU A 102 -5.66 -14.89 -10.04
N CYS A 103 -6.62 -14.28 -10.72
CA CYS A 103 -7.78 -14.89 -11.35
C CYS A 103 -8.40 -13.91 -12.37
N ASN A 104 -9.38 -14.40 -13.14
CA ASN A 104 -10.13 -13.61 -14.11
C ASN A 104 -11.60 -13.38 -13.72
N HIS A 105 -11.98 -13.72 -12.47
CA HIS A 105 -13.35 -13.55 -11.99
C HIS A 105 -13.69 -12.06 -11.81
N SER A 106 -14.56 -11.53 -12.67
CA SER A 106 -14.91 -10.11 -12.70
C SER A 106 -15.38 -9.57 -11.33
N ALA A 107 -16.25 -10.29 -10.63
CA ALA A 107 -16.76 -9.88 -9.32
C ALA A 107 -15.64 -9.74 -8.27
N THR A 108 -14.68 -10.66 -8.28
CA THR A 108 -13.52 -10.64 -7.39
C THR A 108 -12.60 -9.45 -7.69
N LEU A 109 -12.28 -9.23 -8.97
CA LEU A 109 -11.43 -8.11 -9.39
C LEU A 109 -12.10 -6.76 -9.09
N LEU A 110 -13.39 -6.63 -9.38
CA LEU A 110 -14.16 -5.41 -9.09
C LEU A 110 -14.22 -5.11 -7.58
N LYS A 111 -14.38 -6.14 -6.74
CA LYS A 111 -14.39 -5.97 -5.28
C LYS A 111 -13.04 -5.47 -4.76
N ARG A 112 -11.92 -6.08 -5.19
CA ARG A 112 -10.59 -5.63 -4.73
C ARG A 112 -10.26 -4.23 -5.25
N LEU A 113 -10.64 -3.91 -6.48
CA LEU A 113 -10.59 -2.54 -7.00
C LEU A 113 -11.42 -1.56 -6.17
N ALA A 114 -12.63 -1.94 -5.76
CA ALA A 114 -13.48 -1.10 -4.92
C ALA A 114 -12.86 -0.83 -3.54
N ASN A 115 -12.31 -1.85 -2.87
CA ASN A 115 -11.62 -1.69 -1.58
C ASN A 115 -10.44 -0.71 -1.68
N LEU A 116 -9.59 -0.87 -2.70
CA LEU A 116 -8.41 0.00 -2.87
C LEU A 116 -8.76 1.38 -3.42
N SER A 117 -9.87 1.52 -4.15
CA SER A 117 -10.42 2.83 -4.53
C SER A 117 -10.97 3.58 -3.32
N CYS A 118 -11.53 2.86 -2.33
CA CYS A 118 -12.07 3.43 -1.09
C CYS A 118 -10.97 3.93 -0.14
N LEU A 119 -9.77 3.35 -0.17
CA LEU A 119 -8.65 3.77 0.69
C LEU A 119 -8.37 5.29 0.69
N PRO A 120 -8.12 5.95 -0.46
CA PRO A 120 -7.89 7.39 -0.51
C PRO A 120 -9.13 8.24 -0.17
N ASP A 121 -10.34 7.71 -0.35
CA ASP A 121 -11.57 8.40 0.05
C ASP A 121 -11.75 8.38 1.58
N ARG A 122 -11.38 7.27 2.22
CA ARG A 122 -11.54 7.07 3.67
C ARG A 122 -10.38 7.61 4.49
N TYR A 123 -9.18 7.58 3.92
CA TYR A 123 -7.94 8.04 4.56
C TYR A 123 -7.24 9.11 3.71
N PRO A 124 -7.92 10.22 3.35
CA PRO A 124 -7.36 11.27 2.50
C PRO A 124 -6.15 11.96 3.14
N GLN A 125 -5.98 11.87 4.45
CA GLN A 125 -4.80 12.36 5.16
C GLN A 125 -3.52 11.55 4.87
N LEU A 126 -3.65 10.32 4.35
CA LEU A 126 -2.52 9.43 4.06
C LEU A 126 -2.41 9.17 2.56
N TYR A 127 -3.53 8.91 1.89
CA TYR A 127 -3.53 8.44 0.51
C TYR A 127 -4.14 9.44 -0.47
N ALA A 128 -3.68 9.35 -1.71
CA ALA A 128 -4.24 10.03 -2.87
C ALA A 128 -4.38 9.01 -4.00
N ARG A 129 -5.45 9.07 -4.79
CA ARG A 129 -5.48 8.37 -6.07
C ARG A 129 -4.83 9.25 -7.13
N ALA A 130 -3.92 8.70 -7.92
CA ALA A 130 -3.29 9.41 -9.03
C ALA A 130 -3.15 8.52 -10.26
N THR A 131 -3.40 9.09 -11.43
CA THR A 131 -3.23 8.44 -12.75
C THR A 131 -2.45 9.31 -13.74
N THR A 132 -2.03 10.50 -13.30
CA THR A 132 -1.26 11.47 -14.11
C THR A 132 -0.05 11.95 -13.33
N VAL A 133 0.96 12.45 -14.05
CA VAL A 133 2.17 13.01 -13.45
C VAL A 133 1.83 14.18 -12.53
N GLU A 134 0.91 15.05 -12.94
CA GLU A 134 0.47 16.20 -12.16
C GLU A 134 -0.20 15.75 -10.85
N GLY A 135 -0.98 14.67 -10.91
CA GLY A 135 -1.60 14.07 -9.72
C GLY A 135 -0.57 13.51 -8.74
N LEU A 136 0.48 12.86 -9.23
CA LEU A 136 1.59 12.37 -8.39
C LEU A 136 2.32 13.53 -7.70
N GLN A 137 2.63 14.58 -8.47
CA GLN A 137 3.28 15.77 -7.92
C GLN A 137 2.40 16.48 -6.89
N GLN A 138 1.07 16.53 -7.11
CA GLN A 138 0.14 17.13 -6.16
C GLN A 138 0.09 16.33 -4.86
N ALA A 139 -0.02 14.99 -4.95
CA ALA A 139 -0.01 14.12 -3.77
C ALA A 139 1.26 14.32 -2.94
N ARG A 140 2.44 14.37 -3.58
CA ARG A 140 3.71 14.64 -2.91
C ARG A 140 3.73 16.00 -2.21
N ARG A 141 3.26 17.07 -2.87
CA ARG A 141 3.16 18.42 -2.26
C ARG A 141 2.28 18.45 -1.02
N GLU A 142 1.23 17.63 -1.01
CA GLU A 142 0.29 17.52 0.11
C GLU A 142 0.74 16.50 1.17
N GLY A 143 1.90 15.87 1.00
CA GLY A 143 2.42 14.86 1.93
C GLY A 143 1.65 13.52 1.89
N ARG A 144 0.89 13.27 0.83
CA ARG A 144 0.08 12.06 0.65
C ARG A 144 0.78 11.05 -0.25
N LYS A 145 0.52 9.76 -0.01
CA LYS A 145 1.06 8.65 -0.79
C LYS A 145 0.12 8.33 -1.95
N ALA A 146 0.64 8.44 -3.16
CA ALA A 146 -0.14 8.25 -4.36
C ALA A 146 -0.31 6.76 -4.68
N LEU A 147 -1.56 6.33 -4.83
CA LEU A 147 -1.92 4.99 -5.26
C LEU A 147 -2.32 5.04 -6.74
N ILE A 148 -1.57 4.31 -7.56
CA ILE A 148 -1.88 4.06 -8.97
C ILE A 148 -2.43 2.64 -9.03
N LEU A 149 -3.74 2.51 -9.25
CA LEU A 149 -4.38 1.20 -9.22
C LEU A 149 -4.15 0.47 -10.55
N THR A 150 -3.54 -0.71 -10.48
CA THR A 150 -3.32 -1.62 -11.61
C THR A 150 -4.10 -2.91 -11.38
N THR A 151 -4.22 -3.77 -12.40
CA THR A 151 -4.76 -5.11 -12.20
C THR A 151 -3.93 -6.11 -13.00
N ASN A 152 -3.46 -7.17 -12.36
CA ASN A 152 -2.84 -8.30 -13.04
C ASN A 152 -3.87 -9.28 -13.61
N GLY A 153 -5.09 -9.29 -13.06
CA GLY A 153 -6.23 -10.06 -13.57
C GLY A 153 -6.91 -9.35 -14.74
N VAL A 154 -7.29 -10.12 -15.76
CA VAL A 154 -8.13 -9.62 -16.86
C VAL A 154 -9.58 -9.97 -16.49
N PRO A 155 -10.50 -8.99 -16.41
CA PRO A 155 -11.90 -9.27 -16.10
C PRO A 155 -12.54 -9.95 -17.31
N LEU A 156 -12.39 -11.26 -17.39
CA LEU A 156 -13.03 -12.07 -18.41
C LEU A 156 -14.39 -12.50 -17.88
N CYS A 157 -15.42 -12.37 -18.71
CA CYS A 157 -16.64 -13.14 -18.53
C CYS A 157 -16.29 -14.60 -18.82
N LEU A 158 -15.83 -15.31 -17.79
CA LEU A 158 -15.85 -16.77 -17.82
C LEU A 158 -17.34 -17.15 -17.74
N GLU A 159 -17.93 -17.52 -18.87
CA GLU A 159 -19.27 -18.11 -18.90
C GLU A 159 -19.30 -19.37 -18.01
N PRO A 160 -20.46 -19.69 -17.41
CA PRO A 160 -20.59 -20.69 -16.34
C PRO A 160 -20.14 -22.10 -16.72
#